data_AF-A0AA43QY99-F1
#
_entry.id   AF-A0AA43QY99-F1
#
_cell.length_a   1.000
_cell.length_b   1.000
_cell.length_c   1.000
_cell.angle_alpha   90.00
_cell.angle_beta   90.00
_cell.angle_gamma   90.00
#
_symmetry.space_group_name_H-M   'P 1'
#
loop_
_entity.id
_entity.type
_entity.pdbx_description
1 polymer ?
#
loop_
_entity_poly.entity_id
_entity_poly.type
_entity_poly.pdbx_seq_one_letter_code
_entity_poly.pdbx_strand_id
1 'polypeptide(L)'
;MTKERSLSLANLIIKFFLVIVLAISFYFLYRGLEKIMQDNSRDYANDGIQVLLEDIKKTFEKNSIWGILLIVGSAVRFLTYVIDVVILSIASWKQQTFGKIILFITTIFPILWVISWIGNIGIIAKKRTIEN
;
A
#
# COMPACT_ATOMS: atom_id res chain seq x y z
N MET A 1 -6.80 25.46 3.98
CA MET A 1 -5.81 24.37 4.13
C MET A 1 -4.78 24.55 3.02
N THR A 2 -3.48 24.41 3.28
CA THR A 2 -2.46 24.54 2.21
C THR A 2 -2.50 23.32 1.28
N LYS A 3 -2.07 23.46 0.02
CA LYS A 3 -2.22 22.40 -1.00
C LYS A 3 -1.48 21.12 -0.60
N GLU A 4 -0.29 21.23 0.00
CA GLU A 4 0.50 20.11 0.49
C GLU A 4 -0.16 19.35 1.63
N ARG A 5 -0.87 20.05 2.52
CA ARG A 5 -1.63 19.43 3.61
C ARG A 5 -2.85 18.69 3.09
N SER A 6 -3.58 19.31 2.15
CA SER A 6 -4.75 18.68 1.53
C SER A 6 -4.36 17.40 0.82
N LEU A 7 -3.28 17.44 0.02
CA LEU A 7 -2.71 16.27 -0.64
C LEU A 7 -2.22 15.22 0.36
N SER A 8 -1.55 15.61 1.44
CA SER A 8 -1.09 14.68 2.48
C SER A 8 -2.25 13.98 3.18
N LEU A 9 -3.33 14.70 3.47
CA LEU A 9 -4.53 14.14 4.09
C LEU A 9 -5.22 13.17 3.14
N ALA A 10 -5.43 13.58 1.88
CA ALA A 10 -6.02 12.71 0.86
C ALA A 10 -5.17 11.45 0.65
N ASN A 11 -3.85 11.59 0.56
CA ASN A 11 -2.94 10.45 0.40
C ASN A 11 -3.02 9.50 1.60
N LEU A 12 -3.06 10.03 2.83
CA LEU A 12 -3.19 9.22 4.04
C LEU A 12 -4.51 8.42 4.06
N ILE A 13 -5.63 9.06 3.68
CA ILE A 13 -6.94 8.39 3.60
C ILE A 13 -6.92 7.27 2.55
N ILE A 14 -6.38 7.54 1.35
CA ILE A 14 -6.27 6.54 0.28
C ILE A 14 -5.42 5.36 0.76
N LYS A 15 -4.27 5.62 1.38
CA LYS A 15 -3.40 4.56 1.91
C LYS A 15 -4.10 3.73 2.98
N PHE A 16 -4.88 4.35 3.86
CA PHE A 16 -5.63 3.65 4.90
C PHE A 16 -6.60 2.62 4.31
N PHE A 17 -7.48 3.05 3.40
CA PHE A 17 -8.40 2.13 2.73
C PHE A 17 -7.66 1.08 1.89
N LEU A 18 -6.56 1.48 1.24
CA LEU A 18 -5.78 0.57 0.44
C LEU A 18 -5.16 -0.57 1.25
N VAL A 19 -4.63 -0.30 2.45
CA VAL A 19 -4.10 -1.35 3.34
C VAL A 19 -5.20 -2.35 3.69
N ILE A 20 -6.41 -1.87 3.99
CA ILE A 20 -7.56 -2.74 4.30
C ILE A 20 -7.92 -3.61 3.09
N VAL A 21 -8.05 -3.01 1.90
CA VAL A 21 -8.39 -3.73 0.66
C VAL A 21 -7.34 -4.79 0.33
N LEU A 22 -6.05 -4.46 0.43
CA LEU A 22 -4.98 -5.40 0.18
C LEU A 22 -4.98 -6.54 1.19
N ALA A 23 -5.12 -6.24 2.49
CA ALA A 23 -5.16 -7.25 3.55
C ALA A 23 -6.33 -8.23 3.36
N ILE A 24 -7.53 -7.72 3.07
CA ILE A 24 -8.71 -8.55 2.80
C ILE A 24 -8.49 -9.41 1.54
N SER A 25 -7.97 -8.82 0.47
CA SER A 25 -7.72 -9.53 -0.79
C SER A 25 -6.71 -10.68 -0.59
N PHE A 26 -5.61 -10.42 0.12
CA PHE A 26 -4.64 -11.46 0.48
C PHE A 26 -5.26 -12.56 1.33
N TYR A 27 -6.06 -12.21 2.34
CA TYR A 27 -6.72 -13.18 3.20
C TYR A 27 -7.63 -14.14 2.42
N PHE A 28 -8.48 -13.61 1.54
CA PHE A 28 -9.39 -14.45 0.75
C PHE A 28 -8.66 -15.33 -0.27
N LEU A 29 -7.61 -14.81 -0.92
CA LEU A 29 -6.81 -15.61 -1.84
C LEU A 29 -6.03 -16.71 -1.10
N TYR A 30 -5.44 -16.39 0.05
CA TYR A 30 -4.75 -17.38 0.89
C TYR A 30 -5.69 -18.51 1.30
N ARG A 31 -6.88 -18.17 1.82
CA ARG A 31 -7.88 -19.18 2.23
C ARG A 31 -8.37 -20.00 1.04
N GLY A 32 -8.52 -19.37 -0.13
CA GLY A 32 -8.86 -20.08 -1.36
C GLY A 32 -7.81 -21.12 -1.75
N LEU A 33 -6.53 -20.74 -1.67
CA LEU A 33 -5.41 -21.64 -1.94
C LEU A 33 -5.33 -22.77 -0.91
N GLU A 34 -5.40 -22.45 0.38
CA GLU A 34 -5.40 -23.41 1.48
C GLU A 34 -6.49 -24.47 1.30
N LYS A 35 -7.69 -24.04 0.89
CA LYS A 35 -8.79 -24.97 0.62
C LYS A 35 -8.46 -25.93 -0.54
N ILE A 36 -7.87 -25.44 -1.63
CA ILE A 36 -7.47 -26.30 -2.76
C ILE A 36 -6.39 -27.31 -2.33
N MET A 37 -5.44 -26.89 -1.48
CA MET A 37 -4.41 -27.77 -0.95
C MET A 37 -5.00 -28.90 -0.12
N GLN A 38 -5.95 -28.56 0.76
CA GLN A 38 -6.65 -29.54 1.60
C GLN A 38 -7.51 -30.49 0.76
N ASP A 39 -8.32 -29.96 -0.15
CA ASP A 39 -9.25 -30.75 -0.97
C ASP A 39 -8.51 -31.77 -1.87
N ASN A 40 -7.31 -31.42 -2.35
CA ASN A 40 -6.50 -32.28 -3.22
C ASN A 40 -5.38 -33.04 -2.49
N SER A 41 -5.29 -32.95 -1.15
CA SER A 41 -4.20 -33.53 -0.33
C SER A 41 -2.80 -33.21 -0.90
N ARG A 42 -2.62 -31.99 -1.41
CA ARG A 42 -1.42 -31.59 -2.14
C ARG A 42 -0.23 -31.49 -1.21
N ASP A 43 0.84 -32.20 -1.56
CA ASP A 43 2.17 -31.96 -1.03
C ASP A 43 3.03 -31.34 -2.14
N TYR A 44 3.08 -30.01 -2.19
CA TYR A 44 3.85 -29.29 -3.22
C TYR A 44 5.36 -29.52 -3.13
N ALA A 45 5.87 -30.07 -2.02
CA ALA A 45 7.27 -30.50 -1.96
C ALA A 45 7.54 -31.67 -2.92
N ASN A 46 6.52 -32.50 -3.18
CA ASN A 46 6.59 -33.66 -4.07
C ASN A 46 5.97 -33.38 -5.45
N ASP A 47 4.88 -32.60 -5.51
CA ASP A 47 4.13 -32.31 -6.74
C ASP A 47 4.80 -31.25 -7.65
N GLY A 48 5.77 -30.50 -7.11
CA GLY A 48 6.55 -29.52 -7.86
C GLY A 48 5.83 -28.20 -8.16
N ILE A 49 6.59 -27.25 -8.71
CA ILE A 49 6.17 -25.84 -8.82
C ILE A 49 5.06 -25.60 -9.85
N GLN A 50 4.92 -26.47 -10.86
CA GLN A 50 3.90 -26.32 -11.91
C GLN A 50 2.50 -26.54 -11.34
N VAL A 51 2.33 -27.55 -10.49
CA VAL A 51 1.05 -27.85 -9.84
C VAL A 51 0.65 -26.70 -8.91
N LEU A 52 1.62 -26.13 -8.18
CA LEU A 52 1.40 -24.93 -7.36
C LEU A 52 0.91 -23.74 -8.20
N LEU A 53 1.53 -23.49 -9.36
CA LEU A 53 1.11 -22.41 -10.26
C LEU A 53 -0.31 -22.62 -10.81
N GLU A 54 -0.68 -23.86 -11.14
CA GLU A 54 -2.05 -24.19 -11.57
C GLU A 54 -3.08 -23.97 -10.46
N ASP A 55 -2.78 -24.35 -9.23
CA ASP A 55 -3.69 -24.18 -8.11
C ASP A 55 -3.79 -22.72 -7.65
N ILE A 56 -2.72 -21.93 -7.80
CA ILE A 56 -2.78 -20.46 -7.69
C ILE A 56 -3.70 -19.91 -8.79
N LYS A 57 -3.54 -20.34 -10.05
CA LYS A 57 -4.38 -19.88 -11.15
C LYS A 57 -5.86 -20.18 -10.90
N LYS A 58 -6.21 -21.41 -10.48
CA LYS A 58 -7.58 -21.79 -10.10
C LYS A 58 -8.11 -20.95 -8.94
N THR A 59 -7.26 -20.66 -7.96
CA THR A 59 -7.61 -19.77 -6.83
C THR A 59 -7.99 -18.38 -7.33
N PHE A 60 -7.21 -17.82 -8.25
CA PHE A 60 -7.47 -16.53 -8.87
C PHE A 60 -8.73 -16.55 -9.76
N GLU A 61 -8.99 -17.63 -10.49
CA GLU A 61 -10.22 -17.77 -11.29
C GLU A 61 -11.48 -17.82 -10.40
N LYS A 62 -11.43 -18.59 -9.31
CA LYS A 62 -12.54 -18.74 -8.36
C LYS A 62 -12.77 -17.51 -7.50
N ASN A 63 -11.71 -16.78 -7.17
CA ASN A 63 -11.71 -15.57 -6.34
C ASN A 63 -11.29 -14.34 -7.15
N SER A 64 -11.76 -14.26 -8.40
CA SER A 64 -11.32 -13.24 -9.38
C SER A 64 -11.48 -11.82 -8.87
N ILE A 65 -12.54 -11.53 -8.12
CA ILE A 65 -12.76 -10.21 -7.53
C ILE A 65 -11.62 -9.81 -6.58
N TRP A 66 -11.15 -10.74 -5.74
CA TRP A 66 -10.06 -10.49 -4.80
C TRP A 66 -8.72 -10.39 -5.52
N GLY A 67 -8.50 -11.18 -6.57
CA GLY A 67 -7.34 -11.05 -7.45
C GLY A 67 -7.26 -9.69 -8.15
N ILE A 68 -8.38 -9.22 -8.71
CA ILE A 68 -8.51 -7.91 -9.35
C ILE A 68 -8.25 -6.79 -8.33
N LEU A 69 -8.85 -6.87 -7.13
CA LEU A 69 -8.63 -5.90 -6.06
C LEU A 69 -7.15 -5.83 -5.64
N LEU A 70 -6.44 -6.95 -5.67
CA LEU A 70 -5.00 -6.99 -5.37
C LEU A 70 -4.16 -6.30 -6.45
N ILE A 71 -4.48 -6.53 -7.72
CA ILE A 71 -3.82 -5.88 -8.87
C ILE A 71 -4.09 -4.38 -8.86
N VAL A 72 -5.37 -3.99 -8.77
CA VAL A 72 -5.79 -2.58 -8.72
C VAL A 72 -5.21 -1.90 -7.50
N GLY A 73 -5.25 -2.55 -6.33
CA GLY A 73 -4.65 -2.02 -5.11
C GLY A 73 -3.15 -1.79 -5.25
N SER A 74 -2.43 -2.69 -5.92
CA SER A 74 -1.01 -2.52 -6.21
C SER A 74 -0.74 -1.32 -7.13
N ALA A 75 -1.60 -1.08 -8.13
CA ALA A 75 -1.51 0.12 -8.97
C ALA A 75 -1.81 1.40 -8.18
N VAL A 76 -2.83 1.40 -7.31
CA VAL A 76 -3.14 2.53 -6.43
C VAL A 76 -1.99 2.78 -5.44
N ARG A 77 -1.33 1.74 -4.94
CA ARG A 77 -0.12 1.88 -4.10
C ARG A 77 0.94 2.69 -4.83
N PHE A 78 1.20 2.37 -6.09
CA PHE A 78 2.16 3.12 -6.90
C PHE A 78 1.73 4.59 -7.07
N LEU A 79 0.45 4.87 -7.29
CA LEU A 79 -0.06 6.24 -7.35
C LEU A 79 0.15 6.99 -6.02
N THR A 80 -0.10 6.37 -4.88
CA THR A 80 0.13 7.02 -3.57
C THR A 80 1.60 7.35 -3.33
N TYR A 81 2.51 6.54 -3.86
CA TYR A 81 3.95 6.82 -3.86
C TYR A 81 4.28 8.05 -4.73
N VAL A 82 3.71 8.15 -5.94
CA VAL A 82 3.88 9.33 -6.80
C VAL A 82 3.36 10.60 -6.09
N ILE A 83 2.24 10.50 -5.39
CA ILE A 83 1.69 11.62 -4.60
C ILE A 83 2.65 12.04 -3.48
N ASP A 84 3.34 11.10 -2.81
CA ASP A 84 4.35 11.45 -1.81
C ASP A 84 5.54 12.22 -2.42
N VAL A 85 5.98 11.84 -3.62
CA VAL A 85 7.03 12.57 -4.36
C VAL A 85 6.58 13.99 -4.70
N VAL A 86 5.32 14.15 -5.12
CA VAL A 86 4.74 15.48 -5.36
C VAL A 86 4.70 16.29 -4.07
N ILE A 87 4.26 15.71 -2.96
CA ILE A 87 4.22 16.35 -1.64
C ILE A 87 5.63 16.78 -1.20
N LEU A 88 6.64 15.92 -1.38
CA LEU A 88 8.04 16.25 -1.12
C LEU A 88 8.53 17.45 -1.92
N SER A 89 8.07 17.58 -3.17
CA SER A 89 8.47 18.66 -4.07
C SER A 89 7.87 20.01 -3.65
N ILE A 90 6.68 20.03 -3.05
CA ILE A 90 5.96 21.26 -2.71
C ILE A 90 6.03 21.65 -1.23
N ALA A 91 6.26 20.69 -0.32
CA ALA A 91 6.28 20.96 1.12
C ALA A 91 7.46 21.86 1.51
N SER A 92 7.31 22.73 2.51
CA SER A 92 8.39 23.63 2.94
C SER A 92 9.36 22.96 3.90
N TRP A 93 10.66 23.00 3.57
CA TRP A 93 11.72 22.46 4.43
C TRP A 93 11.87 23.21 5.76
N LYS A 94 11.51 24.50 5.84
CA LYS A 94 11.66 25.29 7.07
C LYS A 94 10.66 24.93 8.18
N GLN A 95 9.48 24.44 7.81
CA GLN A 95 8.37 24.24 8.75
C GLN A 95 7.89 22.77 8.82
N GLN A 96 8.30 21.90 7.89
CA GLN A 96 7.85 20.51 7.79
C GLN A 96 9.02 19.53 7.63
N THR A 97 10.19 19.87 8.17
CA THR A 97 11.44 19.11 7.99
C THR A 97 11.30 17.63 8.36
N PHE A 98 10.72 17.34 9.52
CA PHE A 98 10.50 15.96 9.98
C PHE A 98 9.63 15.15 8.99
N GLY A 99 8.49 15.70 8.59
CA GLY A 99 7.59 15.05 7.63
C GLY A 99 8.24 14.81 6.27
N LYS A 100 9.04 15.78 5.78
CA LYS A 100 9.80 15.65 4.53
C LYS A 100 10.93 14.62 4.62
N ILE A 101 11.67 14.56 5.72
CA ILE A 101 12.74 13.57 5.89
C ILE A 101 12.17 12.16 5.81
N ILE A 102 11.07 11.90 6.53
CA ILE A 102 10.43 10.59 6.51
C ILE A 102 9.92 10.26 5.11
N LEU A 103 9.19 11.18 4.46
CA LEU A 103 8.74 10.95 3.09
C LEU A 103 9.91 10.66 2.16
N PHE A 104 11.02 11.41 2.26
CA PHE A 104 12.20 11.24 1.42
C PHE A 104 12.83 9.85 1.59
N ILE A 105 13.02 9.38 2.83
CA ILE A 105 13.51 8.03 3.11
C ILE A 105 12.57 6.98 2.52
N THR A 106 11.26 7.15 2.69
CA THR A 106 10.26 6.19 2.18
C THR A 106 10.11 6.22 0.67
N THR A 107 10.53 7.33 0.02
CA THR A 107 10.65 7.42 -1.43
C THR A 107 11.88 6.65 -1.93
N ILE A 108 13.02 6.77 -1.26
CA ILE A 108 14.25 6.01 -1.62
C ILE A 108 14.08 4.51 -1.39
N PHE A 109 13.33 4.13 -0.35
CA PHE A 109 13.06 2.74 0.00
C PHE A 109 11.55 2.44 -0.13
N PRO A 110 11.02 2.15 -1.33
CA PRO A 110 9.59 1.89 -1.56
C PRO A 110 9.00 0.72 -0.76
N ILE A 111 9.85 -0.17 -0.23
CA ILE A 111 9.44 -1.23 0.70
C ILE A 111 8.93 -0.66 2.03
N LEU A 112 9.41 0.52 2.42
CA LEU A 112 8.97 1.28 3.60
C LEU A 112 7.74 2.15 3.30
N TRP A 113 6.99 1.88 2.22
CA TRP A 113 5.81 2.67 1.84
C TRP A 113 4.82 2.87 2.99
N VAL A 114 4.63 1.91 3.88
CA VAL A 114 3.73 2.07 5.04
C VAL A 114 4.23 3.16 6.01
N ILE A 115 5.55 3.32 6.16
CA ILE A 115 6.16 4.32 7.05
C ILE A 115 5.94 5.74 6.52
N SER A 116 5.67 5.91 5.22
CA SER A 116 5.37 7.22 4.63
C SER A 116 4.16 7.91 5.29
N TRP A 117 3.26 7.14 5.93
CA TRP A 117 2.14 7.68 6.73
C TRP A 117 2.62 8.65 7.79
N ILE A 118 3.73 8.34 8.46
CA ILE A 118 4.31 9.21 9.50
C ILE A 118 4.78 10.52 8.87
N GLY A 119 5.32 10.46 7.65
CA GLY A 119 5.69 11.63 6.86
C GLY A 119 4.48 12.50 6.51
N ASN A 120 3.40 11.91 5.99
CA ASN A 120 2.16 12.63 5.71
C ASN A 120 1.55 13.24 6.99
N ILE A 121 1.52 12.51 8.11
CA ILE A 121 1.05 13.01 9.41
C ILE A 121 1.88 14.21 9.87
N GLY A 122 3.20 14.15 9.75
CA GLY A 122 4.09 15.26 10.10
C GLY A 122 3.82 16.54 9.29
N ILE A 123 3.46 16.40 8.01
CA ILE A 123 3.09 17.54 7.14
C ILE A 123 1.72 18.11 7.51
N ILE A 124 0.76 17.24 7.85
CA ILE A 124 -0.60 17.61 8.29
C ILE A 124 -0.55 18.35 9.63
N ALA A 125 0.17 17.79 10.61
CA ALA A 125 0.21 18.23 12.00
C ALA A 125 0.92 19.59 12.22
N LYS A 126 1.51 20.19 11.18
CA LYS A 126 2.09 21.54 11.24
C LYS A 126 1.10 22.49 11.96
N LYS A 127 1.53 23.19 13.00
CA LYS A 127 0.77 24.34 13.55
C LYS A 127 0.95 25.55 12.62
N ARG A 128 -0.08 26.38 12.43
CA ARG A 128 0.15 27.73 11.93
C ARG A 128 1.07 28.39 12.97
N THR A 129 2.30 28.72 12.61
CA THR A 129 2.96 29.83 13.28
C THR A 129 2.10 31.03 12.94
N ILE A 130 1.33 31.49 13.93
CA ILE A 130 0.74 32.82 13.89
C ILE A 130 1.96 33.74 13.82
N GLU A 131 2.19 34.32 12.64
CA GLU A 131 3.09 35.46 12.51
C GLU A 131 2.45 36.57 13.36
N ASN A 132 3.07 36.83 14.52
CA ASN A 132 2.90 38.09 15.23
C ASN A 132 3.79 39.14 14.57
#